data_AF-A0A5S6QX38-F1
#
_entry.id   AF-A0A5S6QX38-F1
#
_cell.length_a   1.000
_cell.length_b   1.000
_cell.length_c   1.000
_cell.angle_alpha   90.00
_cell.angle_beta   90.00
_cell.angle_gamma   90.00
#
_symmetry.space_group_name_H-M   'P 1'
#
loop_
_entity.id
_entity.type
_entity.pdbx_description
1 polymer ?
#
loop_
_entity_poly.entity_id
_entity_poly.type
_entity_poly.pdbx_seq_one_letter_code
_entity_poly.pdbx_strand_id
1 'polypeptide(L)'
;MKAEIGVVCLTVSALFQKWNQLKNLRWKYIMIDLVLGLGMFLLIRFEDSMSNEVTEYFQNFVAWLQSLIEWLMGAPGGLKLNKPLNTALGKLFISHLALWRNFMSVVAPVISHGIFAMRCSCFLGISVVLALICDMVSLLSVHLLCFAIYAARLFHLEVRGLVSMGRLFRGTKYNPLRKRVDSCTFDVEQLLLGSAAFTVFFFLFPTTLTYYAVFCSLRLVVLLVLVSLRTVVRLLLEGKPPCQSAQQLTTALFALAKSIRDGNAI
;
A
#
# COMPACT_ATOMS: atom_id res chain seq x y z
N MET A 1 2.60 -3.53 21.76
CA MET A 1 3.33 -4.38 20.79
C MET A 1 2.43 -5.48 20.21
N LYS A 2 1.22 -5.14 19.70
CA LYS A 2 0.33 -6.08 19.00
C LYS A 2 -0.75 -5.38 18.14
N ALA A 3 -0.54 -4.13 17.75
CA ALA A 3 -1.57 -3.31 17.09
C ALA A 3 -1.15 -2.72 15.72
N GLU A 4 0.09 -2.95 15.28
CA GLU A 4 0.64 -2.12 14.19
C GLU A 4 0.69 -2.80 12.82
N ILE A 5 0.31 -4.09 12.70
CA ILE A 5 0.33 -4.81 11.41
C ILE A 5 -0.93 -5.67 11.20
N GLY A 6 -1.86 -5.71 12.16
CA GLY A 6 -3.12 -6.41 11.96
C GLY A 6 -3.95 -5.68 10.91
N VAL A 7 -4.23 -6.33 9.78
CA VAL A 7 -5.53 -6.21 9.11
C VAL A 7 -6.58 -6.67 10.14
N VAL A 8 -6.76 -5.88 11.20
CA VAL A 8 -7.89 -6.07 12.11
C VAL A 8 -9.05 -5.62 11.27
N CYS A 9 -9.88 -6.59 10.90
CA CYS A 9 -11.12 -6.40 10.19
C CYS A 9 -11.87 -5.23 10.87
N LEU A 10 -11.91 -4.07 10.19
CA LEU A 10 -12.43 -2.83 10.77
C LEU A 10 -13.88 -3.04 11.17
N THR A 11 -14.59 -3.89 10.43
CA THR A 11 -15.97 -4.30 10.70
C THR A 11 -16.14 -4.97 12.05
N VAL A 12 -15.27 -5.92 12.42
CA VAL A 12 -15.29 -6.57 13.74
C VAL A 12 -15.08 -5.54 14.84
N SER A 13 -14.16 -4.59 14.64
CA SER A 13 -13.93 -3.51 15.60
C SER A 13 -15.12 -2.55 15.71
N ALA A 14 -15.81 -2.27 14.59
CA ALA A 14 -17.00 -1.43 14.56
C ALA A 14 -18.17 -2.11 15.27
N LEU A 15 -18.37 -3.42 15.07
CA LEU A 15 -19.37 -4.22 15.78
C LEU A 15 -19.11 -4.26 17.29
N PHE A 16 -17.86 -4.50 17.69
CA PHE A 16 -17.48 -4.46 19.10
C PHE A 16 -17.73 -3.08 19.73
N GLN A 17 -17.44 -2.00 19.01
CA GLN A 17 -17.68 -0.66 19.51
C GLN A 17 -19.17 -0.34 19.61
N LYS A 18 -19.99 -0.79 18.66
CA LYS A 18 -21.46 -0.70 18.74
C LYS A 18 -22.02 -1.44 19.94
N TRP A 19 -21.52 -2.63 20.22
CA TRP A 19 -21.87 -3.37 21.42
C TRP A 19 -21.58 -2.55 22.69
N ASN A 20 -20.42 -1.91 22.75
CA ASN A 20 -20.05 -1.05 23.86
C ASN A 20 -20.91 0.22 23.98
N GLN A 21 -21.34 0.81 22.85
CA GLN A 21 -22.29 1.93 22.85
C GLN A 21 -23.67 1.53 23.40
N LEU A 22 -24.16 0.35 23.01
CA LEU A 22 -25.43 -0.21 23.51
C LEU A 22 -25.37 -0.40 25.03
N LYS A 23 -24.28 -1.00 25.54
CA LYS A 23 -24.06 -1.20 26.97
C LYS A 23 -24.04 0.11 27.77
N ASN A 24 -23.50 1.18 27.19
CA ASN A 24 -23.38 2.49 27.84
C ASN A 24 -24.55 3.44 27.52
N LEU A 25 -25.67 2.93 26.97
CA LEU A 25 -26.88 3.70 26.63
C LEU A 25 -26.60 4.97 25.79
N ARG A 26 -25.64 4.92 24.85
CA ARG A 26 -25.30 6.04 23.95
C ARG A 26 -26.29 6.16 22.77
N TRP A 27 -27.59 6.15 23.05
CA TRP A 27 -28.68 6.06 22.06
C TRP A 27 -28.63 7.13 20.96
N LYS A 28 -28.24 8.37 21.29
CA LYS A 28 -28.17 9.47 20.31
C LYS A 28 -27.32 9.14 19.08
N TYR A 29 -26.15 8.55 19.28
CA TYR A 29 -25.23 8.21 18.18
C TYR A 29 -25.72 6.98 17.40
N ILE A 30 -26.26 5.99 18.11
CA ILE A 30 -26.81 4.76 17.50
C ILE A 30 -27.98 5.09 16.58
N MET A 31 -28.88 5.99 16.99
CA MET A 31 -30.06 6.35 16.20
C MET A 31 -29.69 7.07 14.90
N ILE A 32 -28.77 8.04 14.96
CA ILE A 32 -28.29 8.73 13.74
C ILE A 32 -27.65 7.73 12.78
N ASP A 33 -26.78 6.86 13.29
CA ASP A 33 -26.07 5.88 12.47
C ASP A 33 -27.01 4.83 11.86
N LEU A 34 -28.08 4.43 12.58
CA LEU A 34 -29.11 3.52 12.12
C LEU A 34 -29.99 4.14 11.04
N VAL A 35 -30.45 5.39 11.23
CA VAL A 35 -31.27 6.11 10.23
C VAL A 35 -30.48 6.29 8.93
N LEU A 36 -29.22 6.68 9.01
CA LEU A 36 -28.35 6.78 7.83
C LEU A 36 -28.12 5.41 7.16
N GLY A 37 -27.95 4.35 7.95
CA GLY A 37 -27.81 2.97 7.44
C GLY A 37 -29.07 2.50 6.70
N LEU A 38 -30.26 2.74 7.27
CA LEU A 38 -31.53 2.42 6.62
C LEU A 38 -31.76 3.24 5.35
N GLY A 39 -31.39 4.53 5.36
CA GLY A 39 -31.41 5.36 4.15
C GLY A 39 -30.56 4.76 3.03
N MET A 40 -29.32 4.34 3.35
CA MET A 40 -28.43 3.67 2.40
C MET A 40 -28.96 2.31 1.92
N PHE A 41 -29.62 1.54 2.80
CA PHE A 41 -30.28 0.30 2.39
C PHE A 41 -31.35 0.55 1.33
N LEU A 42 -32.19 1.57 1.50
CA LEU A 42 -33.25 1.90 0.54
C LEU A 42 -32.70 2.29 -0.83
N LEU A 43 -31.57 3.01 -0.86
CA LEU A 43 -30.90 3.38 -2.12
C LEU A 43 -30.33 2.16 -2.85
N ILE A 44 -29.68 1.26 -2.12
CA ILE A 44 -28.95 0.12 -2.71
C ILE A 44 -29.88 -1.09 -2.96
N ARG A 45 -31.07 -1.14 -2.36
CA ARG A 45 -31.94 -2.34 -2.37
C ARG A 45 -32.23 -2.88 -3.77
N PHE A 46 -32.39 -1.99 -4.75
CA PHE A 46 -32.80 -2.33 -6.11
C PHE A 46 -31.65 -2.52 -7.10
N GLU A 47 -30.41 -2.26 -6.70
CA GLU A 47 -29.27 -2.50 -7.58
C GLU A 47 -28.71 -3.90 -7.41
N ASP A 48 -29.09 -4.79 -8.33
CA ASP A 48 -28.52 -6.15 -8.41
C ASP A 48 -27.19 -6.18 -9.19
N SER A 49 -26.85 -5.11 -9.92
CA SER A 49 -25.66 -5.03 -10.78
C SER A 49 -24.37 -4.62 -10.06
N MET A 50 -24.42 -4.18 -8.80
CA MET A 50 -23.27 -3.61 -8.09
C MET A 50 -22.03 -4.52 -8.10
N SER A 51 -22.20 -5.84 -8.00
CA SER A 51 -21.06 -6.78 -7.99
C SER A 51 -20.32 -6.81 -9.33
N ASN A 52 -21.06 -6.67 -10.43
CA ASN A 52 -20.48 -6.65 -11.76
C ASN A 52 -19.78 -5.32 -12.00
N GLU A 53 -20.41 -4.22 -11.63
CA GLU A 53 -19.82 -2.87 -11.73
C GLU A 53 -18.51 -2.77 -10.94
N VAL A 54 -18.52 -3.20 -9.67
CA VAL A 54 -17.30 -3.20 -8.83
C VAL A 54 -16.20 -4.03 -9.51
N THR A 55 -16.53 -5.22 -10.01
CA THR A 55 -15.56 -6.08 -10.70
C THR A 55 -15.02 -5.40 -11.97
N GLU A 56 -15.88 -4.74 -12.74
CA GLU A 56 -15.50 -4.00 -13.95
C GLU A 56 -14.58 -2.81 -13.63
N TYR A 57 -14.90 -2.01 -12.61
CA TYR A 57 -14.04 -0.93 -12.13
C TYR A 57 -12.64 -1.44 -11.76
N PHE A 58 -12.55 -2.59 -11.07
CA PHE A 58 -11.27 -3.20 -10.72
C PHE A 58 -10.51 -3.70 -11.95
N GLN A 59 -11.18 -4.31 -12.92
CA GLN A 59 -10.55 -4.74 -14.17
C GLN A 59 -10.01 -3.55 -14.97
N ASN A 60 -10.77 -2.46 -15.05
CA ASN A 60 -10.36 -1.22 -15.69
C ASN A 60 -9.17 -0.58 -14.95
N PHE A 61 -9.16 -0.59 -13.62
CA PHE A 61 -8.02 -0.12 -12.83
C PHE A 61 -6.75 -0.94 -13.09
N VAL A 62 -6.86 -2.28 -13.16
CA VAL A 62 -5.72 -3.16 -13.49
C VAL A 62 -5.21 -2.91 -14.90
N ALA A 63 -6.10 -2.70 -15.88
CA ALA A 63 -5.73 -2.37 -17.25
C ALA A 63 -5.02 -1.00 -17.33
N TRP A 64 -5.51 0.00 -16.60
CA TRP A 64 -4.84 1.30 -16.47
C TRP A 64 -3.45 1.15 -15.86
N LEU A 65 -3.30 0.34 -14.80
CA LEU A 65 -2.01 0.10 -14.15
C LEU A 65 -1.02 -0.60 -15.10
N GLN A 66 -1.50 -1.52 -15.95
CA GLN A 66 -0.68 -2.11 -17.01
C GLN A 66 -0.19 -1.03 -18.00
N SER A 67 -1.09 -0.17 -18.48
CA SER A 67 -0.73 0.93 -19.40
C SER A 67 0.28 1.91 -18.78
N LEU A 68 0.20 2.15 -17.46
CA LEU A 68 1.16 2.97 -16.72
C LEU A 68 2.55 2.33 -16.70
N ILE A 69 2.65 1.01 -16.53
CA ILE A 69 3.92 0.29 -16.56
C ILE A 69 4.50 0.28 -17.98
N GLU A 70 3.67 0.08 -19.01
CA GLU A 70 4.10 0.14 -20.41
C GLU A 70 4.60 1.54 -20.78
N TRP A 71 3.93 2.60 -20.30
CA TRP A 71 4.40 3.98 -20.42
C TRP A 71 5.76 4.18 -19.73
N LEU A 72 5.94 3.58 -18.55
CA LEU A 72 7.19 3.64 -17.79
C LEU A 72 8.34 2.88 -18.48
N MET A 73 8.04 1.80 -19.21
CA MET A 73 9.01 1.05 -20.04
C MET A 73 9.51 1.86 -21.25
N GLY A 74 8.76 2.85 -21.71
CA GLY A 74 9.12 3.74 -22.81
C GLY A 74 10.10 4.84 -22.39
N ALA A 75 9.59 6.07 -22.27
CA ALA A 75 10.36 7.26 -21.91
C ALA A 75 9.51 8.16 -21.00
N PRO A 76 9.33 7.81 -19.72
CA PRO A 76 8.45 8.54 -18.81
C PRO A 76 8.94 9.98 -18.62
N GLY A 77 8.13 10.97 -19.01
CA GLY A 77 8.48 12.40 -18.86
C GLY A 77 9.78 12.82 -19.56
N GLY A 78 10.22 12.08 -20.59
CA GLY A 78 11.50 12.34 -21.28
C GLY A 78 12.76 11.84 -20.53
N LEU A 79 12.61 11.15 -19.40
CA LEU A 79 13.72 10.54 -18.67
C LEU A 79 14.29 9.37 -19.47
N LYS A 80 15.60 9.43 -19.77
CA LYS A 80 16.32 8.35 -20.44
C LYS A 80 16.71 7.27 -19.42
N LEU A 81 15.79 6.32 -19.21
CA LEU A 81 16.02 5.19 -18.32
C LEU A 81 16.95 4.13 -18.95
N ASN A 82 17.55 3.31 -18.10
CA ASN A 82 18.39 2.20 -18.55
C ASN A 82 17.51 1.13 -19.23
N LYS A 83 17.63 0.96 -20.55
CA LYS A 83 16.71 0.11 -21.34
C LYS A 83 16.66 -1.36 -20.85
N PRO A 84 17.79 -2.05 -20.60
CA PRO A 84 17.75 -3.43 -20.10
C PRO A 84 16.99 -3.56 -18.78
N LEU A 85 17.33 -2.72 -17.79
CA LEU A 85 16.69 -2.75 -16.48
C LEU A 85 15.22 -2.38 -16.55
N ASN A 86 14.89 -1.31 -17.29
CA ASN A 86 13.52 -0.84 -17.46
C ASN A 86 12.63 -1.94 -18.06
N THR A 87 13.15 -2.64 -19.07
CA THR A 87 12.44 -3.77 -19.70
C THR A 87 12.25 -4.93 -18.74
N ALA A 88 13.28 -5.27 -17.95
CA ALA A 88 13.20 -6.36 -16.98
C ALA A 88 12.18 -6.06 -15.86
N LEU A 89 12.21 -4.85 -15.29
CA LEU A 89 11.27 -4.42 -14.26
C LEU A 89 9.84 -4.36 -14.80
N GLY A 90 9.63 -3.76 -15.96
CA GLY A 90 8.30 -3.69 -16.58
C GLY A 90 7.71 -5.08 -16.82
N LYS A 91 8.49 -6.01 -17.38
CA LYS A 91 8.07 -7.42 -17.56
C LYS A 91 7.73 -8.09 -16.23
N LEU A 92 8.50 -7.85 -15.16
CA LEU A 92 8.23 -8.39 -13.83
C LEU A 92 6.88 -7.91 -13.30
N PHE A 93 6.64 -6.59 -13.31
CA PHE A 93 5.40 -6.01 -12.79
C PHE A 93 4.18 -6.39 -13.64
N ILE A 94 4.30 -6.42 -14.97
CA ILE A 94 3.23 -6.89 -15.87
C ILE A 94 2.92 -8.36 -15.62
N SER A 95 3.94 -9.21 -15.43
CA SER A 95 3.73 -10.64 -15.12
C SER A 95 3.01 -10.81 -13.78
N HIS A 96 3.32 -9.98 -12.78
CA HIS A 96 2.61 -9.99 -11.52
C HIS A 96 1.16 -9.49 -11.66
N LEU A 97 0.87 -8.51 -12.53
CA LEU A 97 -0.51 -8.14 -12.85
C LEU A 97 -1.28 -9.28 -13.50
N ALA A 98 -0.65 -10.05 -14.39
CA ALA A 98 -1.28 -11.22 -14.99
C ALA A 98 -1.63 -12.27 -13.92
N LEU A 99 -0.73 -12.52 -12.96
CA LEU A 99 -1.02 -13.38 -11.81
C LEU A 99 -2.20 -12.84 -10.98
N TRP A 100 -2.22 -11.53 -10.71
CA TRP A 100 -3.32 -10.89 -9.99
C TRP A 100 -4.65 -11.00 -10.73
N ARG A 101 -4.65 -10.88 -12.06
CA ARG A 101 -5.85 -11.06 -12.89
C ARG A 101 -6.43 -12.47 -12.77
N ASN A 102 -5.56 -13.48 -12.72
CA ASN A 102 -5.97 -14.87 -12.45
C ASN A 102 -6.48 -15.04 -11.01
N PHE A 103 -5.89 -14.34 -10.03
CA PHE A 103 -6.37 -14.35 -8.67
C PHE A 103 -7.76 -13.68 -8.54
N MET A 104 -8.03 -12.64 -9.33
CA MET A 104 -9.32 -11.93 -9.31
C MET A 104 -10.50 -12.81 -9.71
N SER A 105 -10.34 -13.81 -10.57
CA SER A 105 -11.43 -14.75 -10.87
C SER A 105 -11.83 -15.58 -9.65
N VAL A 106 -10.87 -15.87 -8.76
CA VAL A 106 -11.10 -16.56 -7.48
C VAL A 106 -11.69 -15.61 -6.43
N VAL A 107 -11.36 -14.32 -6.48
CA VAL A 107 -11.87 -13.29 -5.55
C VAL A 107 -13.26 -12.76 -5.93
N ALA A 108 -13.67 -12.88 -7.20
CA ALA A 108 -15.00 -12.48 -7.67
C ALA A 108 -16.17 -12.93 -6.77
N PRO A 109 -16.28 -14.21 -6.34
CA PRO A 109 -17.32 -14.61 -5.39
C PRO A 109 -17.19 -13.88 -4.05
N VAL A 110 -15.99 -13.59 -3.55
CA VAL A 110 -15.78 -12.84 -2.30
C VAL A 110 -16.32 -11.42 -2.42
N ILE A 111 -16.18 -10.76 -3.59
CA ILE A 111 -16.75 -9.44 -3.84
C ILE A 111 -18.29 -9.50 -3.77
N SER A 112 -18.90 -10.50 -4.40
CA SER A 112 -20.36 -10.70 -4.37
C SER A 112 -20.88 -10.95 -2.95
N HIS A 113 -20.23 -11.84 -2.19
CA HIS A 113 -20.56 -12.07 -0.78
C HIS A 113 -20.32 -10.82 0.08
N GLY A 114 -19.28 -10.03 -0.24
CA GLY A 114 -18.98 -8.76 0.41
C GLY A 114 -20.08 -7.72 0.21
N ILE A 115 -20.64 -7.62 -1.00
CA ILE A 115 -21.77 -6.73 -1.31
C ILE A 115 -23.05 -7.20 -0.63
N PHE A 116 -23.30 -8.52 -0.61
CA PHE A 116 -24.41 -9.07 0.16
C PHE A 116 -24.28 -8.75 1.66
N ALA A 117 -23.10 -8.96 2.24
CA ALA A 117 -22.81 -8.59 3.63
C ALA A 117 -22.98 -7.09 3.87
N MET A 118 -22.57 -6.25 2.92
CA MET A 118 -22.75 -4.80 2.96
C MET A 118 -24.24 -4.43 3.03
N ARG A 119 -25.10 -5.02 2.19
CA ARG A 119 -26.56 -4.81 2.21
C ARG A 119 -27.18 -5.20 3.56
N CYS A 120 -26.81 -6.37 4.09
CA CYS A 120 -27.28 -6.83 5.40
C CYS A 120 -26.78 -5.93 6.54
N SER A 121 -25.56 -5.42 6.45
CA SER A 121 -24.96 -4.57 7.48
C SER A 121 -25.63 -3.21 7.62
N CYS A 122 -26.39 -2.75 6.62
CA CYS A 122 -27.12 -1.48 6.67
C CYS A 122 -28.10 -1.42 7.86
N PHE A 123 -28.68 -2.55 8.27
CA PHE A 123 -29.55 -2.64 9.46
C PHE A 123 -28.80 -2.42 10.77
N LEU A 124 -27.48 -2.56 10.77
CA LEU A 124 -26.63 -2.29 11.93
C LEU A 124 -26.14 -0.83 11.96
N GLY A 125 -26.31 -0.08 10.86
CA GLY A 125 -25.96 1.33 10.72
C GLY A 125 -24.83 1.60 9.70
N ILE A 126 -24.72 2.86 9.26
CA ILE A 126 -23.81 3.28 8.18
C ILE A 126 -22.32 3.10 8.56
N SER A 127 -21.97 3.21 9.83
CA SER A 127 -20.60 2.99 10.29
C SER A 127 -20.08 1.58 10.01
N VAL A 128 -20.92 0.54 10.09
CA VAL A 128 -20.53 -0.86 9.78
C VAL A 128 -20.39 -1.06 8.27
N VAL A 129 -21.27 -0.45 7.48
CA VAL A 129 -21.20 -0.43 6.01
C VAL A 129 -19.87 0.19 5.55
N LEU A 130 -19.53 1.37 6.07
CA LEU A 130 -18.25 2.04 5.77
C LEU A 130 -17.04 1.22 6.23
N ALA A 131 -17.17 0.50 7.35
CA ALA A 131 -16.14 -0.41 7.81
C ALA A 131 -15.93 -1.59 6.83
N LEU A 132 -17.01 -2.16 6.28
CA LEU A 132 -16.94 -3.22 5.27
C LEU A 132 -16.29 -2.71 3.98
N ILE A 133 -16.66 -1.52 3.52
CA ILE A 133 -16.04 -0.88 2.35
C ILE A 133 -14.54 -0.70 2.59
N CYS A 134 -14.13 -0.23 3.76
CA CYS A 134 -12.71 -0.07 4.09
C CYS A 134 -11.95 -1.40 4.05
N ASP A 135 -12.54 -2.49 4.56
CA ASP A 135 -11.93 -3.82 4.54
C ASP A 135 -11.83 -4.35 3.09
N MET A 136 -12.85 -4.15 2.26
CA MET A 136 -12.85 -4.53 0.84
C MET A 136 -11.81 -3.75 0.03
N VAL A 137 -11.72 -2.43 0.19
CA VAL A 137 -10.69 -1.60 -0.46
C VAL A 137 -9.29 -2.02 -0.02
N SER A 138 -9.11 -2.36 1.26
CA SER A 138 -7.83 -2.86 1.76
C SER A 138 -7.43 -4.20 1.13
N LEU A 139 -8.40 -5.12 0.95
CA LEU A 139 -8.17 -6.42 0.31
C LEU A 139 -7.85 -6.26 -1.18
N LEU A 140 -8.59 -5.40 -1.87
CA LEU A 140 -8.43 -5.21 -3.32
C LEU A 140 -7.14 -4.47 -3.68
N SER A 141 -6.60 -3.66 -2.77
CA SER A 141 -5.34 -2.92 -2.96
C SER A 141 -4.06 -3.68 -2.58
N VAL A 142 -4.15 -4.97 -2.23
CA VAL A 142 -2.98 -5.78 -1.82
C VAL A 142 -1.90 -5.84 -2.92
N HIS A 143 -2.27 -5.95 -4.18
CA HIS A 143 -1.30 -5.96 -5.30
C HIS A 143 -0.44 -4.68 -5.35
N LEU A 144 -1.00 -3.51 -5.04
CA LEU A 144 -0.26 -2.25 -4.96
C LEU A 144 0.69 -2.21 -3.77
N LEU A 145 0.33 -2.84 -2.65
CA LEU A 145 1.23 -3.02 -1.51
C LEU A 145 2.43 -3.88 -1.91
N CYS A 146 2.20 -5.00 -2.60
CA CYS A 146 3.27 -5.86 -3.09
C CYS A 146 4.22 -5.08 -4.02
N PHE A 147 3.69 -4.29 -4.94
CA PHE A 147 4.50 -3.45 -5.85
C PHE A 147 5.35 -2.42 -5.10
N ALA A 148 4.76 -1.71 -4.15
CA ALA A 148 5.50 -0.76 -3.33
C ALA A 148 6.61 -1.44 -2.53
N ILE A 149 6.38 -2.64 -1.99
CA ILE A 149 7.41 -3.41 -1.27
C ILE A 149 8.54 -3.84 -2.21
N TYR A 150 8.23 -4.39 -3.38
CA TYR A 150 9.24 -4.81 -4.35
C TYR A 150 10.09 -3.64 -4.82
N ALA A 151 9.46 -2.52 -5.18
CA ALA A 151 10.17 -1.33 -5.61
C ALA A 151 11.02 -0.72 -4.48
N ALA A 152 10.50 -0.67 -3.25
CA ALA A 152 11.27 -0.22 -2.09
C ALA A 152 12.49 -1.11 -1.84
N ARG A 153 12.34 -2.43 -1.84
CA ARG A 153 13.47 -3.36 -1.63
C ARG A 153 14.56 -3.18 -2.69
N LEU A 154 14.17 -3.04 -3.95
CA LEU A 154 15.12 -2.80 -5.04
C LEU A 154 15.85 -1.47 -4.87
N PHE A 155 15.11 -0.40 -4.56
CA PHE A 155 15.69 0.91 -4.27
C PHE A 155 16.68 0.87 -3.10
N HIS A 156 16.34 0.19 -1.99
CA HIS A 156 17.24 0.04 -0.85
C HIS A 156 18.48 -0.78 -1.17
N LEU A 157 18.34 -1.85 -1.94
CA LEU A 157 19.48 -2.65 -2.40
C LEU A 157 20.47 -1.76 -3.18
N GLU A 158 19.95 -0.95 -4.09
CA GLU A 158 20.77 -0.08 -4.92
C GLU A 158 21.44 1.05 -4.14
N VAL A 159 20.72 1.71 -3.23
CA VAL A 159 21.31 2.73 -2.34
C VAL A 159 22.40 2.11 -1.45
N ARG A 160 22.17 0.91 -0.88
CA ARG A 160 23.19 0.20 -0.09
C ARG A 160 24.41 -0.17 -0.95
N GLY A 161 24.19 -0.59 -2.19
CA GLY A 161 25.24 -0.86 -3.18
C GLY A 161 26.08 0.37 -3.48
N LEU A 162 25.44 1.49 -3.81
CA LEU A 162 26.09 2.78 -4.07
C LEU A 162 26.88 3.28 -2.87
N VAL A 163 26.31 3.21 -1.66
CA VAL A 163 27.01 3.60 -0.42
C VAL A 163 28.21 2.70 -0.16
N SER A 164 28.08 1.39 -0.37
CA SER A 164 29.19 0.44 -0.17
C SER A 164 30.35 0.72 -1.14
N MET A 165 30.05 0.91 -2.43
CA MET A 165 31.07 1.21 -3.44
C MET A 165 31.64 2.62 -3.28
N GLY A 166 30.83 3.59 -2.84
CA GLY A 166 31.31 4.93 -2.49
C GLY A 166 32.29 4.94 -1.32
N ARG A 167 32.13 4.03 -0.35
CA ARG A 167 33.11 3.83 0.74
C ARG A 167 34.41 3.23 0.24
N LEU A 168 34.34 2.29 -0.72
CA LEU A 168 35.51 1.66 -1.35
C LEU A 168 36.43 2.72 -1.99
N PHE A 169 35.87 3.69 -2.71
CA PHE A 169 36.66 4.81 -3.27
C PHE A 169 37.33 5.69 -2.23
N ARG A 170 36.72 5.83 -1.06
CA ARG A 170 37.24 6.65 0.04
C ARG A 170 38.26 5.89 0.89
N GLY A 171 38.61 4.65 0.54
CA GLY A 171 39.50 3.82 1.35
C GLY A 171 38.86 3.41 2.68
N THR A 172 37.54 3.27 2.73
CA THR A 172 36.80 2.96 3.96
C THR A 172 35.93 1.72 3.81
N LYS A 173 35.73 0.96 4.89
CA LYS A 173 34.87 -0.24 4.93
C LYS A 173 34.00 -0.22 6.18
N TYR A 174 32.72 -0.57 6.03
CA TYR A 174 31.84 -0.73 7.19
C TYR A 174 32.10 -2.08 7.87
N ASN A 175 32.36 -2.05 9.17
CA ASN A 175 32.60 -3.22 9.99
C ASN A 175 31.35 -3.56 10.81
N PRO A 176 30.58 -4.59 10.44
CA PRO A 176 29.35 -4.94 11.14
C PRO A 176 29.59 -5.42 12.58
N LEU A 177 30.77 -5.99 12.88
CA LEU A 177 31.11 -6.47 14.23
C LEU A 177 31.29 -5.31 15.21
N ARG A 178 31.90 -4.21 14.75
CA ARG A 178 32.19 -3.03 15.58
C ARG A 178 31.24 -1.85 15.32
N LYS A 179 30.24 -2.03 14.45
CA LYS A 179 29.26 -1.02 14.02
C LYS A 179 29.88 0.34 13.67
N ARG A 180 31.06 0.34 13.05
CA ARG A 180 31.81 1.56 12.67
C ARG A 180 32.40 1.44 11.27
N VAL A 181 32.84 2.57 10.72
CA VAL A 181 33.55 2.62 9.43
C VAL A 181 35.05 2.68 9.71
N ASP A 182 35.79 1.67 9.25
CA ASP A 182 37.24 1.54 9.41
C ASP A 182 37.94 1.96 8.10
N SER A 183 39.12 2.57 8.19
CA SER A 183 40.00 2.80 7.04
C SER A 183 40.66 1.49 6.61
N CYS A 184 40.65 1.18 5.32
CA CYS A 184 41.30 0.02 4.74
C CYS A 184 42.11 0.43 3.50
N THR A 185 43.28 -0.18 3.34
CA THR A 185 44.06 -0.12 2.11
C THR A 185 43.49 -1.12 1.12
N PHE A 186 43.06 -0.65 -0.05
CA PHE A 186 42.56 -1.48 -1.13
C PHE A 186 43.58 -1.53 -2.26
N ASP A 187 43.65 -2.67 -2.94
CA ASP A 187 44.50 -2.82 -4.12
C ASP A 187 43.89 -2.10 -5.34
N VAL A 188 44.72 -1.78 -6.33
CA VAL A 188 44.32 -1.05 -7.55
C VAL A 188 43.25 -1.82 -8.31
N GLU A 189 43.36 -3.15 -8.40
CA GLU A 189 42.37 -4.00 -9.06
C GLU A 189 40.99 -3.93 -8.38
N GLN A 190 40.97 -3.91 -7.05
CA GLN A 190 39.74 -3.79 -6.27
C GLN A 190 39.08 -2.42 -6.46
N LEU A 191 39.88 -1.36 -6.50
CA LEU A 191 39.40 -0.01 -6.75
C LEU A 191 38.83 0.11 -8.17
N LEU A 192 39.48 -0.50 -9.16
CA LEU A 192 38.99 -0.53 -10.54
C LEU A 192 37.65 -1.26 -10.65
N LEU A 193 37.54 -2.46 -10.06
CA LEU A 193 36.29 -3.23 -10.05
C LEU A 193 35.17 -2.47 -9.32
N GLY A 194 35.49 -1.84 -8.19
CA GLY A 194 34.58 -0.95 -7.47
C GLY A 194 34.10 0.22 -8.33
N SER A 195 35.00 0.80 -9.13
CA SER A 195 34.69 1.91 -10.04
C SER A 195 33.72 1.54 -11.15
N ALA A 196 33.94 0.39 -11.77
CA ALA A 196 33.05 -0.15 -12.79
C ALA A 196 31.67 -0.47 -12.18
N ALA A 197 31.63 -1.17 -11.04
CA ALA A 197 30.39 -1.52 -10.37
C ALA A 197 29.60 -0.28 -9.92
N PHE A 198 30.25 0.71 -9.33
CA PHE A 198 29.63 1.97 -8.94
C PHE A 198 28.98 2.68 -10.12
N THR A 199 29.69 2.75 -11.26
CA THR A 199 29.20 3.37 -12.48
C THR A 199 27.94 2.67 -12.99
N VAL A 200 27.92 1.33 -12.95
CA VAL A 200 26.73 0.53 -13.29
C VAL A 200 25.55 0.85 -12.37
N PHE A 201 25.72 0.77 -11.05
CA PHE A 201 24.66 1.12 -10.09
C PHE A 201 24.19 2.57 -10.25
N PHE A 202 25.10 3.50 -10.51
CA PHE A 202 24.76 4.91 -10.68
C PHE A 202 23.87 5.15 -11.92
N PHE A 203 24.15 4.45 -13.03
CA PHE A 203 23.32 4.54 -14.23
C PHE A 203 22.00 3.76 -14.15
N LEU A 204 21.90 2.76 -13.27
CA LEU A 204 20.66 2.02 -13.02
C LEU A 204 19.72 2.79 -12.07
N PHE A 205 20.29 3.58 -11.15
CA PHE A 205 19.57 4.27 -10.08
C PHE A 205 18.39 5.15 -10.52
N PRO A 206 18.48 5.96 -11.58
CA PRO A 206 17.33 6.75 -12.05
C PRO A 206 16.12 5.88 -12.41
N THR A 207 16.37 4.67 -12.92
CA THR A 207 15.32 3.73 -13.33
C THR A 207 14.58 3.20 -12.12
N THR A 208 15.30 2.68 -11.12
CA THR A 208 14.65 2.15 -9.90
C THR A 208 13.98 3.24 -9.08
N LEU A 209 14.57 4.43 -9.01
CA LEU A 209 13.97 5.59 -8.35
C LEU A 209 12.62 5.95 -8.96
N THR A 210 12.52 5.93 -10.29
CA THR A 210 11.26 6.25 -10.99
C THR A 210 10.17 5.22 -10.67
N TYR A 211 10.48 3.92 -10.74
CA TYR A 211 9.54 2.85 -10.38
C TYR A 211 9.12 2.94 -8.90
N TYR A 212 10.08 3.19 -8.00
CA TYR A 212 9.82 3.39 -6.59
C TYR A 212 8.88 4.57 -6.35
N ALA A 213 9.15 5.74 -6.97
CA ALA A 213 8.33 6.93 -6.81
C ALA A 213 6.88 6.71 -7.26
N VAL A 214 6.68 6.12 -8.45
CA VAL A 214 5.34 5.86 -9.00
C VAL A 214 4.56 4.90 -8.10
N PHE A 215 5.10 3.73 -7.77
CA PHE A 215 4.35 2.78 -6.93
C PHE A 215 4.16 3.25 -5.49
N CYS A 216 5.12 3.99 -4.94
CA CYS A 216 4.98 4.64 -3.64
C CYS A 216 3.84 5.67 -3.66
N SER A 217 3.74 6.50 -4.70
CA SER A 217 2.65 7.47 -4.83
C SER A 217 1.27 6.80 -4.94
N LEU A 218 1.14 5.73 -5.73
CA LEU A 218 -0.11 4.96 -5.81
C LEU A 218 -0.51 4.39 -4.46
N ARG A 219 0.45 3.81 -3.74
CA ARG A 219 0.22 3.27 -2.40
C ARG A 219 -0.18 4.36 -1.40
N LEU A 220 0.44 5.54 -1.50
CA LEU A 220 0.12 6.69 -0.66
C LEU A 220 -1.32 7.18 -0.90
N VAL A 221 -1.76 7.27 -2.15
CA VAL A 221 -3.15 7.62 -2.48
C VAL A 221 -4.14 6.64 -1.84
N VAL A 222 -3.90 5.32 -1.97
CA VAL A 222 -4.75 4.31 -1.33
C VAL A 222 -4.76 4.46 0.20
N LEU A 223 -3.61 4.75 0.81
CA LEU A 223 -3.56 5.00 2.26
C LEU A 223 -4.36 6.22 2.67
N LEU A 224 -4.29 7.31 1.92
CA LEU A 224 -5.07 8.51 2.21
C LEU A 224 -6.56 8.21 2.17
N VAL A 225 -7.03 7.44 1.18
CA VAL A 225 -8.43 6.98 1.10
C VAL A 225 -8.82 6.08 2.27
N LEU A 226 -7.97 5.11 2.64
CA LEU A 226 -8.27 4.22 3.76
C LEU A 226 -8.27 4.98 5.11
N VAL A 227 -7.37 5.94 5.30
CA VAL A 227 -7.30 6.75 6.51
C VAL A 227 -8.48 7.70 6.60
N SER A 228 -8.90 8.32 5.49
CA SER A 228 -10.09 9.18 5.48
C SER A 228 -11.34 8.38 5.83
N LEU A 229 -11.56 7.23 5.20
CA LEU A 229 -12.67 6.32 5.52
C LEU A 229 -12.66 5.88 6.99
N ARG A 230 -11.51 5.44 7.51
CA ARG A 230 -11.35 5.05 8.93
C ARG A 230 -11.65 6.20 9.88
N THR A 231 -11.28 7.42 9.51
CA THR A 231 -11.54 8.63 10.30
C THR A 231 -13.04 8.90 10.36
N VAL A 232 -13.74 8.82 9.23
CA VAL A 232 -15.20 8.98 9.17
C VAL A 232 -15.90 7.93 10.03
N VAL A 233 -15.51 6.65 9.94
CA VAL A 233 -16.08 5.57 10.78
C VAL A 233 -15.92 5.87 12.27
N ARG A 234 -14.75 6.35 12.70
CA ARG A 234 -14.54 6.70 14.12
C ARG A 234 -15.28 7.95 14.55
N LEU A 235 -15.43 8.93 13.68
CA LEU A 235 -16.24 10.11 13.97
C LEU A 235 -17.70 9.70 14.24
N LEU A 236 -18.25 8.81 13.40
CA LEU A 236 -19.60 8.28 13.57
C LEU A 236 -19.76 7.44 14.85
N LEU A 237 -18.78 6.60 15.20
CA LEU A 237 -18.86 5.71 16.37
C LEU A 237 -18.48 6.39 17.69
N GLU A 238 -17.54 7.31 17.72
CA GLU A 238 -17.04 7.86 18.99
C GLU A 238 -17.43 9.30 19.21
N GLY A 239 -17.73 10.07 18.14
CA GLY A 239 -17.89 11.51 18.20
C GLY A 239 -16.58 12.25 18.54
N LYS A 240 -15.43 11.57 18.49
CA LYS A 240 -14.13 12.16 18.80
C LYS A 240 -13.48 12.79 17.56
N PRO A 241 -12.95 14.01 17.65
CA PRO A 241 -12.32 14.70 16.53
C PRO A 241 -11.06 13.96 16.01
N PRO A 242 -10.64 14.25 14.76
CA PRO A 242 -9.58 13.54 14.03
C PRO A 242 -8.15 13.62 14.64
N CYS A 243 -7.98 14.21 15.83
CA CYS A 243 -6.65 14.34 16.46
C CYS A 243 -5.96 12.98 16.68
N GLN A 244 -6.74 11.89 16.86
CA GLN A 244 -6.22 10.52 16.94
C GLN A 244 -5.99 9.86 15.56
N SER A 245 -6.67 10.30 14.50
CA SER A 245 -6.41 9.80 13.14
C SER A 245 -5.16 10.45 12.51
N ALA A 246 -4.85 11.69 12.87
CA ALA A 246 -3.55 12.31 12.58
C ALA A 246 -2.39 11.50 13.16
N GLN A 247 -2.50 11.04 14.42
CA GLN A 247 -1.54 10.14 15.05
C GLN A 247 -1.38 8.80 14.32
N GLN A 248 -2.46 8.31 13.68
CA GLN A 248 -2.44 7.08 12.89
C GLN A 248 -1.88 7.25 11.48
N LEU A 249 -2.16 8.38 10.83
CA LEU A 249 -1.49 8.74 9.58
C LEU A 249 0.01 8.88 9.85
N THR A 250 0.41 9.55 10.93
CA THR A 250 1.82 9.67 11.30
C THR A 250 2.43 8.32 11.67
N THR A 251 1.76 7.43 12.40
CA THR A 251 2.30 6.09 12.70
C THR A 251 2.31 5.19 11.48
N ALA A 252 1.32 5.25 10.59
CA ALA A 252 1.32 4.49 9.33
C ALA A 252 2.38 4.99 8.35
N LEU A 253 2.57 6.30 8.22
CA LEU A 253 3.66 6.91 7.46
C LEU A 253 5.02 6.61 8.11
N PHE A 254 5.11 6.60 9.44
CA PHE A 254 6.33 6.25 10.16
C PHE A 254 6.63 4.75 10.05
N ALA A 255 5.62 3.88 10.05
CA ALA A 255 5.74 2.45 9.83
C ALA A 255 6.10 2.13 8.39
N LEU A 256 5.53 2.85 7.41
CA LEU A 256 5.99 2.82 6.01
C LEU A 256 7.43 3.29 5.92
N ALA A 257 7.76 4.46 6.46
CA ALA A 257 9.11 5.02 6.43
C ALA A 257 10.10 4.15 7.20
N LYS A 258 9.68 3.42 8.23
CA LYS A 258 10.49 2.46 8.98
C LYS A 258 10.65 1.13 8.24
N SER A 259 9.58 0.60 7.65
CA SER A 259 9.61 -0.61 6.80
C SER A 259 10.46 -0.39 5.55
N ILE A 260 10.36 0.80 4.95
CA ILE A 260 11.23 1.32 3.89
C ILE A 260 12.67 1.38 4.45
N ARG A 261 12.95 2.17 5.48
CA ARG A 261 14.31 2.37 6.05
C ARG A 261 15.02 1.08 6.46
N ASP A 262 14.33 0.16 7.12
CA ASP A 262 14.95 -1.02 7.72
C ASP A 262 15.18 -2.14 6.68
N GLY A 263 14.45 -2.14 5.55
CA GLY A 263 14.52 -3.21 4.55
C GLY A 263 14.11 -4.58 5.10
N ASN A 264 13.60 -4.63 6.33
CA ASN A 264 13.01 -5.81 6.92
C ASN A 264 11.61 -5.94 6.34
N ALA A 265 11.41 -7.05 5.63
CA ALA A 265 10.11 -7.61 5.40
C ALA A 265 9.32 -7.59 6.73
N ILE A 266 8.09 -7.07 6.67
CA ILE A 266 7.03 -7.60 7.52
C ILE A 266 6.89 -9.09 7.20
#